data_AF-A0A1B6MDN5-F1
#
_entry.id   AF-A0A1B6MDN5-F1
#
_cell.length_a   1.000
_cell.length_b   1.000
_cell.length_c   1.000
_cell.angle_alpha   90.00
_cell.angle_beta   90.00
_cell.angle_gamma   90.00
#
_symmetry.space_group_name_H-M   'P 1'
#
loop_
_entity.id
_entity.type
_entity.pdbx_description
1 polymer ?
#
loop_
_entity_poly.entity_id
_entity_poly.type
_entity_poly.pdbx_seq_one_letter_code
_entity_poly.pdbx_strand_id
1 'polypeptide(L)'
;DYAIDIRDSAVQWINDIELDKQYRRWSSSLMDLLRPTFPGMLRSVRKNLYNLVIIGDPSQRAVWPLVKLMESFYVHTAPLRLGMVFAVNSTATGQEDAGVALLNAYNYVAELKDPYQGLSFITDVYATVKTEGDRDVEVSDVVKLLRVRYHSADVEEILGPDTDYDTGRKLASDFVQRSGLRNMPQALINGIPLPEKSL
;
A
#
# COMPACT_ATOMS: atom_id res chain seq x y z
N ASP A 1 6.16 -17.97 -16.84
CA ASP A 1 5.72 -16.70 -16.22
C ASP A 1 6.87 -15.74 -16.12
N TYR A 2 6.62 -14.48 -16.52
CA TYR A 2 7.59 -13.40 -16.38
C TYR A 2 7.43 -12.78 -14.99
N ALA A 3 8.54 -12.65 -14.27
CA ALA A 3 8.57 -11.95 -12.99
C ALA A 3 9.04 -10.51 -13.22
N ILE A 4 8.31 -9.55 -12.65
CA ILE A 4 8.68 -8.14 -12.59
C ILE A 4 9.66 -7.95 -11.42
N ASP A 5 10.71 -7.17 -11.61
CA ASP A 5 11.63 -6.84 -10.51
C ASP A 5 10.96 -5.85 -9.54
N ILE A 6 10.61 -6.35 -8.36
CA ILE A 6 9.94 -5.58 -7.29
C ILE A 6 10.92 -4.88 -6.33
N ARG A 7 12.23 -4.92 -6.60
CA ARG A 7 13.25 -4.23 -5.79
C ARG A 7 13.41 -2.75 -6.16
N ASP A 8 12.40 -2.20 -6.83
CA ASP A 8 12.41 -0.82 -7.33
C ASP A 8 12.06 0.18 -6.20
N SER A 9 12.59 1.40 -6.30
CA SER A 9 12.32 2.48 -5.34
C SER A 9 10.88 3.02 -5.45
N ALA A 10 10.16 2.66 -6.51
CA ALA A 10 8.73 2.91 -6.65
C ALA A 10 7.86 2.16 -5.64
N VAL A 11 8.34 1.04 -5.08
CA VAL A 11 7.59 0.24 -4.12
C VAL A 11 7.73 0.83 -2.73
N GLN A 12 6.61 1.33 -2.19
CA GLN A 12 6.55 1.80 -0.81
C GLN A 12 6.25 0.61 0.10
N TRP A 13 7.23 0.22 0.91
CA TRP A 13 7.12 -0.91 1.83
C TRP A 13 6.46 -0.49 3.14
N ILE A 14 5.44 -1.26 3.56
CA ILE A 14 4.64 -0.97 4.75
C ILE A 14 5.23 -1.63 6.00
N ASN A 15 5.89 -2.78 5.82
CA ASN A 15 6.51 -3.53 6.90
C ASN A 15 7.89 -4.08 6.49
N ASP A 16 8.67 -4.44 7.51
CA ASP A 16 9.92 -5.16 7.39
C ASP A 16 9.93 -6.40 8.31
N ILE A 17 9.87 -7.58 7.68
CA ILE A 17 9.85 -8.87 8.38
C ILE A 17 11.09 -9.08 9.24
N GLU A 18 12.24 -8.51 8.88
CA GLU A 18 13.50 -8.76 9.56
C GLU A 18 13.73 -7.81 10.74
N LEU A 19 13.19 -6.59 10.64
CA LEU A 19 13.47 -5.48 11.56
C LEU A 19 12.30 -5.12 12.48
N ASP A 20 11.04 -5.28 12.05
CA ASP A 20 9.92 -4.78 12.83
C ASP A 20 9.72 -5.54 14.15
N LYS A 21 9.31 -4.79 15.17
CA LYS A 21 9.11 -5.31 16.54
C LYS A 21 8.11 -6.47 16.59
N GLN A 22 7.09 -6.45 15.73
CA GLN A 22 6.05 -7.48 15.70
C GLN A 22 6.57 -8.87 15.31
N TYR A 23 7.64 -8.94 14.51
CA TYR A 23 8.25 -10.20 14.07
C TYR A 23 9.38 -10.68 14.99
N ARG A 24 9.70 -9.94 16.06
CA ARG A 24 10.85 -10.24 16.93
C ARG A 24 10.79 -11.64 17.56
N ARG A 25 9.59 -12.17 17.79
CA ARG A 25 9.36 -13.51 18.35
C ARG A 25 9.64 -14.64 17.35
N TRP A 26 9.73 -14.34 16.07
CA TRP A 26 9.98 -15.33 15.04
C TRP A 26 11.47 -15.69 15.00
N SER A 27 11.73 -16.96 14.73
CA SER A 27 13.08 -17.46 14.54
C SER A 27 13.66 -16.96 13.21
N SER A 28 14.95 -16.66 13.21
CA SER A 28 15.69 -16.28 12.00
C SER A 28 16.30 -17.47 11.26
N SER A 29 16.09 -18.70 11.75
CA SER A 29 16.64 -19.92 11.16
C SER A 29 15.81 -20.40 9.98
N LEU A 30 16.45 -20.55 8.81
CA LEU A 30 15.80 -21.12 7.62
C LEU A 30 15.47 -22.61 7.78
N MET A 31 16.08 -23.32 8.75
CA MET A 31 15.73 -24.72 9.05
C MET A 31 14.27 -24.88 9.49
N ASP A 32 13.63 -23.79 9.93
CA ASP A 32 12.22 -23.79 10.29
C ASP A 32 11.28 -24.00 9.11
N LEU A 33 11.75 -23.77 7.88
CA LEU A 33 11.03 -24.09 6.65
C LEU A 33 10.94 -25.60 6.40
N LEU A 34 11.91 -26.38 6.90
CA LEU A 34 11.99 -27.83 6.70
C LEU A 34 11.17 -28.61 7.73
N ARG A 35 10.72 -27.96 8.80
CA ARG A 35 9.90 -28.60 9.82
C ARG A 35 8.53 -28.96 9.23
N PRO A 36 8.00 -30.17 9.48
CA PRO A 36 6.68 -30.57 9.01
C PRO A 36 5.59 -29.54 9.38
N THR A 37 4.67 -29.29 8.46
CA THR A 37 3.57 -28.32 8.59
C THR A 37 2.33 -28.82 7.86
N PHE A 38 1.16 -28.27 8.20
CA PHE A 38 -0.05 -28.53 7.43
C PHE A 38 0.10 -27.98 6.00
N PRO A 39 -0.34 -28.72 4.97
CA PRO A 39 -0.33 -28.25 3.60
C PRO A 39 -1.01 -26.87 3.47
N GLY A 40 -0.37 -25.94 2.77
CA GLY A 40 -0.89 -24.58 2.54
C GLY A 40 -0.57 -23.55 3.63
N MET A 41 0.01 -23.95 4.77
CA MET A 41 0.39 -22.99 5.82
C MET A 41 1.78 -22.40 5.56
N LEU A 42 1.85 -21.06 5.43
CA LEU A 42 3.13 -20.34 5.37
C LEU A 42 3.80 -20.34 6.74
N ARG A 43 5.12 -20.59 6.76
CA ARG A 43 5.91 -20.63 7.98
C ARG A 43 6.34 -19.22 8.39
N SER A 44 6.08 -18.87 9.64
CA SER A 44 6.60 -17.67 10.27
C SER A 44 8.11 -17.79 10.52
N VAL A 45 8.90 -17.22 9.62
CA VAL A 45 10.36 -17.09 9.73
C VAL A 45 10.71 -15.62 9.58
N ARG A 46 11.60 -15.11 10.44
CA ARG A 46 12.03 -13.70 10.46
C ARG A 46 13.02 -13.39 9.33
N LYS A 47 12.60 -13.66 8.09
CA LYS A 47 13.35 -13.52 6.84
C LYS A 47 12.45 -13.02 5.72
N ASN A 48 12.99 -12.14 4.88
CA ASN A 48 12.26 -11.60 3.74
C ASN A 48 12.14 -12.63 2.58
N LEU A 49 11.16 -13.54 2.66
CA LEU A 49 10.97 -14.64 1.72
C LEU A 49 9.80 -14.45 0.75
N TYR A 50 8.74 -13.79 1.23
CA TYR A 50 7.51 -13.61 0.48
C TYR A 50 7.15 -12.14 0.47
N ASN A 51 6.96 -11.59 -0.72
CA ASN A 51 6.65 -10.20 -0.95
C ASN A 51 5.31 -10.11 -1.70
N LEU A 52 4.37 -9.33 -1.17
CA LEU A 52 3.14 -8.96 -1.84
C LEU A 52 3.24 -7.47 -2.19
N VAL A 53 3.21 -7.17 -3.48
CA VAL A 53 3.19 -5.79 -3.98
C VAL A 53 1.87 -5.55 -4.70
N ILE A 54 1.10 -4.56 -4.26
CA ILE A 54 -0.14 -4.14 -4.91
C ILE A 54 0.11 -2.88 -5.71
N ILE A 55 -0.33 -2.87 -6.96
CA ILE A 55 -0.19 -1.76 -7.88
C ILE A 55 -1.60 -1.31 -8.26
N GLY A 56 -1.89 -0.04 -8.03
CA GLY A 56 -3.19 0.53 -8.33
C GLY A 56 -3.38 1.92 -7.75
N ASP A 57 -4.44 2.57 -8.17
CA ASP A 57 -4.90 3.82 -7.60
C ASP A 57 -5.81 3.53 -6.39
N PRO A 58 -5.43 3.91 -5.16
CA PRO A 58 -6.26 3.68 -3.97
C PRO A 58 -7.61 4.41 -4.02
N SER A 59 -7.77 5.46 -4.84
CA SER A 59 -9.06 6.15 -4.95
C SER A 59 -10.14 5.27 -5.60
N GLN A 60 -9.72 4.36 -6.49
CA GLN A 60 -10.59 3.50 -7.29
C GLN A 60 -11.10 2.32 -6.47
N ARG A 61 -12.42 2.09 -6.50
CA ARG A 61 -13.08 1.03 -5.72
C ARG A 61 -12.59 -0.37 -6.06
N ALA A 62 -12.12 -0.60 -7.30
CA ALA A 62 -11.52 -1.86 -7.72
C ALA A 62 -10.30 -2.26 -6.85
N VAL A 63 -9.58 -1.28 -6.27
CA VAL A 63 -8.34 -1.51 -5.50
C VAL A 63 -8.62 -1.70 -4.01
N TRP A 64 -9.80 -1.29 -3.53
CA TRP A 64 -10.13 -1.34 -2.11
C TRP A 64 -10.05 -2.74 -1.48
N PRO A 65 -10.55 -3.82 -2.12
CA PRO A 65 -10.45 -5.16 -1.55
C PRO A 65 -9.00 -5.58 -1.34
N LEU A 66 -8.11 -5.25 -2.27
CA LEU A 66 -6.68 -5.56 -2.22
C LEU A 66 -5.99 -4.82 -1.07
N VAL A 67 -6.28 -3.52 -0.91
CA VAL A 67 -5.71 -2.70 0.18
C VAL A 67 -6.22 -3.16 1.55
N LYS A 68 -7.51 -3.51 1.67
CA LYS A 68 -8.07 -4.10 2.91
C LYS A 68 -7.48 -5.46 3.22
N LEU A 69 -7.24 -6.28 2.20
CA LEU A 69 -6.57 -7.56 2.36
C LEU A 69 -5.12 -7.38 2.83
N MET A 70 -4.42 -6.39 2.28
CA MET A 70 -3.07 -6.02 2.71
C MET A 70 -3.05 -5.60 4.19
N GLU A 71 -3.97 -4.74 4.61
CA GLU A 71 -4.10 -4.35 6.02
C GLU A 71 -4.39 -5.57 6.91
N SER A 72 -5.29 -6.46 6.49
CA SER A 72 -5.58 -7.71 7.21
C SER A 72 -4.34 -8.59 7.38
N PHE A 73 -3.51 -8.73 6.33
CA PHE A 73 -2.24 -9.46 6.43
C PHE A 73 -1.27 -8.83 7.42
N TYR A 74 -1.20 -7.51 7.48
CA TYR A 74 -0.37 -6.81 8.47
C TYR A 74 -0.86 -7.10 9.89
N VAL A 75 -2.16 -6.87 10.15
CA VAL A 75 -2.77 -7.03 11.49
C VAL A 75 -2.66 -8.47 12.00
N HIS A 76 -2.82 -9.46 11.13
CA HIS A 76 -2.67 -10.87 11.48
C HIS A 76 -1.21 -11.37 11.46
N THR A 77 -0.24 -10.47 11.28
CA THR A 77 1.20 -10.80 11.22
C THR A 77 1.50 -11.92 10.22
N ALA A 78 0.93 -11.85 9.02
CA ALA A 78 1.25 -12.79 7.95
C ALA A 78 2.75 -12.72 7.63
N PRO A 79 3.39 -13.84 7.23
CA PRO A 79 4.80 -13.87 6.84
C PRO A 79 5.03 -13.29 5.43
N LEU A 80 4.47 -12.10 5.19
CA LEU A 80 4.50 -11.39 3.91
C LEU A 80 5.07 -9.99 4.14
N ARG A 81 6.07 -9.61 3.35
CA ARG A 81 6.47 -8.22 3.20
C ARG A 81 5.50 -7.54 2.23
N LEU A 82 4.84 -6.49 2.70
CA LEU A 82 3.75 -5.80 2.04
C LEU A 82 4.27 -4.50 1.45
N GLY A 83 4.02 -4.31 0.17
CA GLY A 83 4.37 -3.09 -0.55
C GLY A 83 3.23 -2.59 -1.41
N MET A 84 3.19 -1.28 -1.63
CA MET A 84 2.23 -0.65 -2.51
C MET A 84 2.94 0.25 -3.52
N VAL A 85 2.46 0.24 -4.76
CA VAL A 85 2.85 1.18 -5.81
C VAL A 85 1.61 1.99 -6.18
N PHE A 86 1.67 3.29 -5.91
CA PHE A 86 0.59 4.22 -6.16
C PHE A 86 0.54 4.59 -7.64
N ALA A 87 -0.30 3.88 -8.41
CA ALA A 87 -0.50 4.13 -9.83
C ALA A 87 -1.52 5.25 -10.04
N VAL A 88 -1.18 6.45 -9.60
CA VAL A 88 -2.05 7.64 -9.59
C VAL A 88 -1.75 8.59 -10.76
N ASN A 89 -2.58 9.62 -10.92
CA ASN A 89 -2.42 10.63 -11.97
C ASN A 89 -1.07 11.37 -11.85
N SER A 90 -0.33 11.46 -12.96
CA SER A 90 1.02 12.05 -12.99
C SER A 90 1.04 13.59 -13.07
N THR A 91 -0.08 14.22 -13.42
CA THR A 91 -0.12 15.68 -13.69
C THR A 91 -0.98 16.47 -12.71
N ALA A 92 -2.02 15.86 -12.15
CA ALA A 92 -2.95 16.52 -11.24
C ALA A 92 -2.34 16.77 -9.85
N THR A 93 -2.87 17.75 -9.11
CA THR A 93 -2.48 17.98 -7.71
C THR A 93 -3.33 17.15 -6.74
N GLY A 94 -2.94 17.08 -5.46
CA GLY A 94 -3.73 16.41 -4.42
C GLY A 94 -5.07 17.10 -4.12
N GLN A 95 -5.28 18.31 -4.63
CA GLN A 95 -6.58 19.01 -4.55
C GLN A 95 -7.53 18.64 -5.70
N GLU A 96 -6.97 18.20 -6.82
CA GLU A 96 -7.72 17.90 -8.04
C GLU A 96 -8.02 16.41 -8.17
N ASP A 97 -7.10 15.54 -7.72
CA ASP A 97 -7.18 14.10 -7.89
C ASP A 97 -7.11 13.37 -6.54
N ALA A 98 -8.09 12.51 -6.28
CA ALA A 98 -8.20 11.79 -5.02
C ALA A 98 -7.10 10.73 -4.82
N GLY A 99 -6.57 10.16 -5.91
CA GLY A 99 -5.46 9.21 -5.83
C GLY A 99 -4.18 9.90 -5.37
N VAL A 100 -3.88 11.07 -5.95
CA VAL A 100 -2.78 11.93 -5.51
C VAL A 100 -3.01 12.42 -4.08
N ALA A 101 -4.24 12.77 -3.72
CA ALA A 101 -4.58 13.18 -2.35
C ALA A 101 -4.28 12.08 -1.32
N LEU A 102 -4.64 10.84 -1.63
CA LEU A 102 -4.37 9.68 -0.79
C LEU A 102 -2.88 9.36 -0.70
N LEU A 103 -2.12 9.50 -1.79
CA LEU A 103 -0.66 9.35 -1.78
C LEU A 103 0.00 10.38 -0.85
N ASN A 104 -0.38 11.66 -1.00
CA ASN A 104 0.19 12.73 -0.18
C ASN A 104 -0.18 12.55 1.30
N ALA A 105 -1.45 12.23 1.57
CA ALA A 105 -1.90 11.95 2.94
C ALA A 105 -1.21 10.71 3.53
N TYR A 106 -0.98 9.66 2.74
CA TYR A 106 -0.22 8.48 3.15
C TYR A 106 1.20 8.87 3.56
N ASN A 107 1.91 9.62 2.70
CA ASN A 107 3.29 10.04 2.95
C ASN A 107 3.38 10.93 4.20
N TYR A 108 2.46 11.89 4.36
CA TYR A 108 2.37 12.73 5.56
C TYR A 108 2.21 11.90 6.84
N VAL A 109 1.27 10.95 6.83
CA VAL A 109 1.01 10.11 8.01
C VAL A 109 2.17 9.15 8.27
N ALA A 110 2.79 8.62 7.22
CA ALA A 110 3.93 7.73 7.31
C ALA A 110 5.15 8.42 7.94
N GLU A 111 5.42 9.66 7.55
CA GLU A 111 6.49 10.48 8.12
C GLU A 111 6.19 10.88 9.57
N LEU A 112 4.94 11.24 9.87
CA LEU A 112 4.53 11.62 11.22
C LEU A 112 4.58 10.45 12.22
N LYS A 113 4.32 9.22 11.75
CA LYS A 113 4.25 8.02 12.60
C LYS A 113 5.02 6.85 12.00
N ASP A 114 4.35 6.07 11.16
CA ASP A 114 4.89 4.89 10.51
C ASP A 114 4.10 4.54 9.24
N PRO A 115 4.69 3.80 8.29
CA PRO A 115 4.05 3.42 7.02
C PRO A 115 2.71 2.66 7.18
N TYR A 116 2.54 1.91 8.27
CA TYR A 116 1.30 1.19 8.53
C TYR A 116 0.17 2.15 8.94
N GLN A 117 0.45 3.19 9.71
CA GLN A 117 -0.53 4.24 10.01
C GLN A 117 -1.00 4.94 8.73
N GLY A 118 -0.10 5.11 7.75
CA GLY A 118 -0.48 5.59 6.41
C GLY A 118 -1.46 4.66 5.71
N LEU A 119 -1.21 3.34 5.72
CA LEU A 119 -2.11 2.35 5.15
C LEU A 119 -3.48 2.36 5.87
N SER A 120 -3.45 2.40 7.20
CA SER A 120 -4.65 2.45 8.04
C SER A 120 -5.46 3.72 7.80
N PHE A 121 -4.81 4.86 7.52
CA PHE A 121 -5.52 6.07 7.10
C PHE A 121 -6.32 5.86 5.81
N ILE A 122 -5.74 5.21 4.79
CA ILE A 122 -6.42 4.91 3.53
C ILE A 122 -7.65 4.02 3.77
N THR A 123 -7.52 2.96 4.58
CA THR A 123 -8.63 2.04 4.86
C THR A 123 -9.75 2.68 5.67
N ASP A 124 -9.42 3.64 6.54
CA ASP A 124 -10.39 4.46 7.27
C ASP A 124 -11.15 5.44 6.36
N VAL A 125 -10.50 5.99 5.34
CA VAL A 125 -11.21 6.76 4.28
C VAL A 125 -12.24 5.86 3.61
N TYR A 126 -11.87 4.62 3.24
CA TYR A 126 -12.82 3.68 2.62
C TYR A 126 -14.01 3.34 3.52
N ALA A 127 -13.80 3.24 4.83
CA ALA A 127 -14.87 3.00 5.79
C ALA A 127 -15.87 4.17 5.85
N THR A 128 -15.35 5.40 5.76
CA THR A 128 -16.15 6.63 5.72
C THR A 128 -16.98 6.69 4.44
N VAL A 129 -16.35 6.51 3.28
CA VAL A 129 -17.04 6.57 1.97
C VAL A 129 -18.09 5.47 1.83
N LYS A 130 -17.81 4.23 2.27
CA LYS A 130 -18.79 3.13 2.20
C LYS A 130 -20.07 3.42 3.00
N THR A 131 -19.98 4.24 4.04
CA THR A 131 -21.13 4.67 4.83
C THR A 131 -21.97 5.72 4.11
N GLU A 132 -21.33 6.55 3.26
CA GLU A 132 -21.96 7.67 2.55
C GLU A 132 -22.46 7.29 1.13
N GLY A 133 -21.92 6.24 0.51
CA GLY A 133 -22.39 5.74 -0.78
C GLY A 133 -21.54 4.64 -1.43
N ASP A 134 -22.04 4.08 -2.53
CA ASP A 134 -21.30 3.15 -3.39
C ASP A 134 -20.59 3.92 -4.52
N ARG A 135 -19.59 4.71 -4.15
CA ARG A 135 -18.76 5.52 -5.07
C ARG A 135 -17.26 5.36 -4.81
N ASP A 136 -16.45 5.86 -5.73
CA ASP A 136 -15.00 6.02 -5.55
C ASP A 136 -14.68 7.13 -4.53
N VAL A 137 -13.43 7.17 -4.07
CA VAL A 137 -12.97 8.20 -3.12
C VAL A 137 -12.90 9.56 -3.81
N GLU A 138 -13.41 10.59 -3.15
CA GLU A 138 -13.26 11.98 -3.57
C GLU A 138 -12.25 12.71 -2.68
N VAL A 139 -11.67 13.80 -3.20
CA VAL A 139 -10.72 14.64 -2.44
C VAL A 139 -11.35 15.15 -1.14
N SER A 140 -12.64 15.45 -1.15
CA SER A 140 -13.41 15.91 0.01
C SER A 140 -13.38 14.91 1.18
N ASP A 141 -13.40 13.60 0.90
CA ASP A 141 -13.35 12.54 1.92
C ASP A 141 -11.99 12.52 2.62
N VAL A 142 -10.91 12.65 1.83
CA VAL A 142 -9.53 12.68 2.32
C VAL A 142 -9.34 13.90 3.22
N VAL A 143 -9.75 15.08 2.75
CA VAL A 143 -9.66 16.34 3.51
C VAL A 143 -10.45 16.27 4.81
N LYS A 144 -11.67 15.73 4.77
CA LYS A 144 -12.53 15.57 5.94
C LYS A 144 -11.86 14.69 7.00
N LEU A 145 -11.36 13.51 6.61
CA LEU A 145 -10.72 12.60 7.56
C LEU A 145 -9.40 13.18 8.10
N LEU A 146 -8.62 13.85 7.24
CA LEU A 146 -7.36 14.46 7.61
C LEU A 146 -7.56 15.54 8.68
N ARG A 147 -8.56 16.41 8.52
CA ARG A 147 -8.92 17.43 9.52
C ARG A 147 -9.40 16.84 10.85
N VAL A 148 -10.18 15.75 10.79
CA VAL A 148 -10.72 15.08 11.98
C VAL A 148 -9.64 14.35 12.77
N ARG A 149 -8.72 13.67 12.09
CA ARG A 149 -7.67 12.87 12.75
C ARG A 149 -6.45 13.70 13.12
N TYR A 150 -6.12 14.70 12.30
CA TYR A 150 -4.93 15.54 12.43
C TYR A 150 -5.34 17.01 12.44
N HIS A 151 -5.93 17.45 13.56
CA HIS A 151 -6.44 18.81 13.74
C HIS A 151 -5.39 19.92 13.51
N SER A 152 -4.11 19.62 13.68
CA SER A 152 -3.00 20.56 13.48
C SER A 152 -2.42 20.53 12.06
N ALA A 153 -2.89 19.63 11.20
CA ALA A 153 -2.38 19.49 9.85
C ALA A 153 -2.91 20.61 8.94
N ASP A 154 -2.01 21.27 8.23
CA ASP A 154 -2.39 22.19 7.17
C ASP A 154 -2.70 21.39 5.89
N VAL A 155 -3.95 21.44 5.46
CA VAL A 155 -4.41 20.71 4.27
C VAL A 155 -3.78 21.28 3.00
N GLU A 156 -3.51 22.59 2.95
CA GLU A 156 -2.88 23.22 1.80
C GLU A 156 -1.43 22.77 1.67
N GLU A 157 -0.70 22.70 2.79
CA GLU A 157 0.68 22.20 2.82
C GLU A 157 0.76 20.74 2.35
N ILE A 158 -0.24 19.92 2.69
CA ILE A 158 -0.23 18.49 2.37
C ILE A 158 -0.69 18.21 0.94
N LEU A 159 -1.76 18.86 0.48
CA LEU A 159 -2.41 18.54 -0.80
C LEU A 159 -2.11 19.54 -1.92
N GLY A 160 -1.54 20.70 -1.58
CA GLY A 160 -1.24 21.77 -2.52
C GLY A 160 -0.18 21.41 -3.57
N PRO A 161 0.04 22.29 -4.56
CA PRO A 161 0.95 22.04 -5.67
C PRO A 161 2.42 21.96 -5.25
N ASP A 162 2.80 22.66 -4.18
CA ASP A 162 4.17 22.76 -3.67
C ASP A 162 4.41 21.84 -2.45
N THR A 163 3.61 20.79 -2.31
CA THR A 163 3.71 19.82 -1.20
C THR A 163 5.00 18.99 -1.27
N ASP A 164 5.66 18.85 -0.13
CA ASP A 164 6.79 17.93 0.02
C ASP A 164 6.35 16.46 0.11
N TYR A 165 5.05 16.20 0.25
CA TYR A 165 4.49 14.86 0.43
C TYR A 165 4.14 14.15 -0.88
N ASP A 166 4.37 14.76 -2.05
CA ASP A 166 4.24 14.10 -3.36
C ASP A 166 5.48 13.25 -3.71
N THR A 167 5.89 12.38 -2.78
CA THR A 167 7.04 11.51 -2.95
C THR A 167 6.66 10.20 -3.62
N GLY A 168 7.54 9.71 -4.51
CA GLY A 168 7.37 8.41 -5.16
C GLY A 168 6.45 8.37 -6.38
N ARG A 169 5.66 9.43 -6.66
CA ARG A 169 4.72 9.46 -7.78
C ARG A 169 5.38 9.28 -9.16
N LYS A 170 6.46 10.02 -9.42
CA LYS A 170 7.24 9.89 -10.67
C LYS A 170 7.83 8.49 -10.82
N LEU A 171 8.40 7.95 -9.74
CA LEU A 171 8.96 6.59 -9.72
C LEU A 171 7.89 5.54 -9.97
N ALA A 172 6.71 5.68 -9.36
CA ALA A 172 5.57 4.80 -9.56
C ALA A 172 5.07 4.83 -11.01
N SER A 173 4.97 6.02 -11.62
CA SER A 173 4.61 6.17 -13.04
C SER A 173 5.62 5.47 -13.95
N ASP A 174 6.91 5.72 -13.75
CA ASP A 174 8.00 5.08 -14.51
C ASP A 174 8.02 3.56 -14.32
N PHE A 175 7.74 3.07 -13.11
CA PHE A 175 7.65 1.65 -12.80
C PHE A 175 6.47 0.99 -13.52
N VAL A 176 5.28 1.60 -13.47
CA VAL A 176 4.10 1.10 -14.17
C VAL A 176 4.36 1.04 -15.68
N GLN A 177 4.95 2.10 -16.26
CA GLN A 177 5.27 2.13 -17.69
C GLN A 177 6.28 1.04 -18.08
N ARG A 178 7.35 0.85 -17.29
CA ARG A 178 8.36 -0.20 -17.55
C ARG A 178 7.84 -1.61 -17.33
N SER A 179 6.92 -1.80 -16.38
CA SER A 179 6.34 -3.11 -16.06
C SER A 179 5.50 -3.69 -17.20
N GLY A 180 5.01 -2.85 -18.12
CA GLY A 180 4.15 -3.25 -19.22
C GLY A 180 2.75 -3.72 -18.79
N LEU A 181 2.39 -3.53 -17.51
CA LEU A 181 1.08 -3.83 -16.97
C LEU A 181 0.04 -2.90 -17.61
N ARG A 182 -0.95 -3.48 -18.29
CA ARG A 182 -2.00 -2.72 -18.99
C ARG A 182 -3.29 -2.59 -18.19
N ASN A 183 -3.56 -3.58 -17.34
CA ASN A 183 -4.78 -3.64 -16.54
C ASN A 183 -4.40 -3.36 -15.08
N MET A 184 -5.15 -2.47 -14.45
CA MET A 184 -5.03 -2.14 -13.03
C MET A 184 -6.39 -2.31 -12.35
N PRO A 185 -6.43 -2.75 -11.07
CA PRO A 185 -5.28 -3.06 -10.22
C PRO A 185 -4.56 -4.37 -10.58
N GLN A 186 -3.33 -4.51 -10.09
CA GLN A 186 -2.54 -5.74 -10.20
C GLN A 186 -1.86 -6.05 -8.86
N ALA A 187 -1.95 -7.30 -8.41
CA ALA A 187 -1.14 -7.80 -7.30
C ALA A 187 0.01 -8.68 -7.80
N LEU A 188 1.19 -8.53 -7.20
CA LEU A 188 2.39 -9.30 -7.49
C LEU A 188 2.79 -10.12 -6.24
N ILE A 189 3.03 -11.41 -6.41
CA ILE A 189 3.66 -12.27 -5.38
C ILE A 189 5.08 -12.59 -5.82
N ASN A 190 6.08 -12.12 -5.06
CA ASN A 190 7.50 -12.26 -5.41
C ASN A 190 7.79 -11.85 -6.87
N GLY A 191 7.11 -10.80 -7.35
CA GLY A 191 7.24 -10.27 -8.71
C GLY A 191 6.39 -10.96 -9.77
N ILE A 192 5.72 -12.06 -9.44
CA ILE A 192 4.82 -12.76 -10.38
C ILE A 192 3.43 -12.13 -10.30
N PRO A 193 2.87 -11.61 -11.42
CA PRO A 193 1.52 -11.07 -11.43
C PRO A 193 0.47 -12.17 -11.22
N LEU A 194 -0.45 -11.92 -10.29
CA LEU A 194 -1.60 -12.78 -10.08
C LEU A 194 -2.63 -12.60 -11.21
N PRO A 195 -3.31 -13.68 -11.64
CA PRO A 195 -4.35 -13.58 -12.65
C PRO A 195 -5.54 -12.77 -12.11
N GLU A 196 -6.24 -12.03 -12.98
CA GLU A 196 -7.37 -11.17 -12.61
C GLU A 196 -8.48 -11.90 -11.84
N LYS A 197 -8.68 -13.19 -12.10
CA LYS A 197 -9.66 -14.03 -11.38
C LYS A 197 -9.33 -14.24 -9.90
N SER A 198 -8.11 -13.91 -9.49
CA SER A 198 -7.59 -14.06 -8.14
C SER A 198 -7.40 -12.72 -7.43
N LEU A 199 -7.77 -11.61 -8.08
CA LEU A 199 -7.73 -10.25 -7.53
C LEU A 199 -9.06 -9.89 -6.86
#